data_AF-A0A0C1EKF7-F1
#
_entry.id   AF-A0A0C1EKF7-F1
#
_cell.length_a   1.000
_cell.length_b   1.000
_cell.length_c   1.000
_cell.angle_alpha   90.00
_cell.angle_beta   90.00
_cell.angle_gamma   90.00
#
_symmetry.space_group_name_H-M   'P 1'
#
loop_
_entity.id
_entity.type
_entity.pdbx_description
1 polymer ?
#
loop_
_entity_poly.entity_id
_entity_poly.type
_entity_poly.pdbx_seq_one_letter_code
_entity_poly.pdbx_strand_id
1 'polypeptide(L)'
;MKYFTVKKLYAAFCLLPFLIACNPPQKNDAQAVFDQKESRYPYPHHDTVGNFGGIPIRFSSYITPGPVVSYEDTPSGLSKEWETYDPPPRTLESPLTGFLVIWNLKTDEIFDLRNQTGFDYYDAMDYPENPWVEFSYHADKTPWSLDFLTKKLERDLRYKPTLPEYSFKSTGEKLYGLEVYKQLEPNTNTKTTDTLFIGRDKNGNVTTYISCFDNNKNESINPPCSHNFLSGNNPYITFDASYSRFYLKDWRKIESQSKKILEEFKDNAKHPERKL
;
A
#
# COMPACT_ATOMS: atom_id res chain seq x y z
N MET A 1 -29.58 -25.90 -11.34
CA MET A 1 -30.61 -26.09 -10.29
C MET A 1 -31.05 -24.72 -9.79
N LYS A 2 -32.32 -24.63 -9.44
CA LYS A 2 -33.13 -23.41 -9.38
C LYS A 2 -33.36 -23.01 -7.92
N TYR A 3 -33.34 -21.69 -7.68
CA TYR A 3 -33.90 -20.93 -6.55
C TYR A 3 -33.25 -21.05 -5.16
N PHE A 4 -32.93 -19.90 -4.55
CA PHE A 4 -33.76 -19.33 -3.48
C PHE A 4 -33.61 -17.80 -3.40
N THR A 5 -34.61 -17.12 -3.96
CA THR A 5 -35.03 -15.76 -3.61
C THR A 5 -35.76 -15.82 -2.26
N VAL A 6 -35.41 -14.96 -1.31
CA VAL A 6 -36.30 -14.65 -0.18
C VAL A 6 -36.89 -13.26 -0.40
N LYS A 7 -38.16 -13.26 -0.78
CA LYS A 7 -39.03 -12.09 -0.91
C LYS A 7 -39.36 -11.52 0.47
N LYS A 8 -39.48 -10.20 0.51
CA LYS A 8 -40.19 -9.39 1.51
C LYS A 8 -41.52 -10.04 1.92
N LEU A 9 -41.76 -10.12 3.23
CA LEU A 9 -43.07 -10.37 3.82
C LEU A 9 -43.39 -9.20 4.76
N TYR A 10 -44.23 -8.30 4.25
CA TYR A 10 -45.03 -7.40 5.08
C TYR A 10 -46.25 -8.19 5.55
N ALA A 11 -46.45 -8.30 6.86
CA ALA A 11 -47.72 -8.66 7.45
C ALA A 11 -47.99 -7.68 8.59
N ALA A 12 -48.98 -6.81 8.37
CA ALA A 12 -49.53 -5.88 9.35
C ALA A 12 -50.59 -6.60 10.18
N PHE A 13 -50.57 -6.46 11.51
CA PHE A 13 -51.63 -5.85 12.32
C PHE A 13 -51.37 -6.14 13.81
N CYS A 14 -51.21 -5.08 14.61
CA CYS A 14 -51.89 -4.95 15.89
C CYS A 14 -51.96 -3.46 16.27
N LEU A 15 -53.17 -2.95 16.27
CA LEU A 15 -53.59 -1.62 16.67
C LEU A 15 -53.26 -1.36 18.14
N LEU A 16 -52.42 -0.35 18.41
CA LEU A 16 -52.42 0.41 19.67
C LEU A 16 -52.00 1.85 19.34
N PRO A 17 -52.77 2.89 19.73
CA PRO A 17 -52.41 4.27 19.48
C PRO A 17 -51.49 4.73 20.62
N PHE A 18 -50.18 4.53 20.46
CA PHE A 18 -49.20 5.29 21.21
C PHE A 18 -48.48 6.21 20.24
N LEU A 19 -48.78 7.50 20.38
CA LEU A 19 -47.94 8.59 19.91
C LEU A 19 -46.57 8.45 20.59
N ILE A 20 -45.68 7.69 19.97
CA ILE A 20 -44.24 7.78 20.24
C ILE A 20 -43.68 8.53 19.05
N ALA A 21 -43.31 9.78 19.31
CA ALA A 21 -42.52 10.59 18.39
C ALA A 21 -41.39 9.73 17.82
N CYS A 22 -41.23 9.72 16.49
CA CYS A 22 -40.01 9.28 15.85
C CYS A 22 -38.87 10.19 16.34
N ASN A 23 -38.27 9.87 17.48
CA ASN A 23 -36.92 10.32 17.74
C ASN A 23 -36.02 9.50 16.82
N PRO A 24 -35.19 10.14 15.97
CA PRO A 24 -34.14 9.43 15.26
C PRO A 24 -33.30 8.66 16.29
N PRO A 25 -32.75 7.49 15.94
CA PRO A 25 -31.94 6.71 16.88
C PRO A 25 -30.86 7.64 17.42
N GLN A 26 -30.90 7.86 18.73
CA GLN A 26 -29.97 8.71 19.45
C GLN A 26 -28.58 8.14 19.16
N LYS A 27 -27.69 8.96 18.55
CA LYS A 27 -26.29 8.58 18.29
C LYS A 27 -25.77 7.91 19.55
N ASN A 28 -25.43 6.64 19.43
CA ASN A 28 -24.78 5.84 20.45
C ASN A 28 -23.63 6.66 21.04
N ASP A 29 -23.53 6.72 22.37
CA ASP A 29 -22.60 7.60 23.08
C ASP A 29 -21.13 7.44 22.62
N ALA A 30 -20.77 6.27 22.10
CA ALA A 30 -19.48 6.02 21.46
C ALA A 30 -19.27 6.84 20.16
N GLN A 31 -20.30 6.95 19.31
CA GLN A 31 -20.28 7.78 18.10
C GLN A 31 -20.25 9.27 18.46
N ALA A 32 -21.01 9.69 19.46
CA ALA A 32 -21.01 11.08 19.93
C ALA A 32 -19.66 11.49 20.57
N VAL A 33 -19.01 10.58 21.31
CA VAL A 33 -17.66 10.78 21.87
C VAL A 33 -16.58 10.75 20.78
N PHE A 34 -16.75 9.92 19.73
CA PHE A 34 -15.92 9.98 18.53
C PHE A 34 -16.05 11.34 17.85
N ASP A 35 -17.27 11.73 17.44
CA ASP A 35 -17.59 12.98 16.75
C ASP A 35 -17.14 14.24 17.54
N GLN A 36 -17.20 14.20 18.88
CA GLN A 36 -16.77 15.32 19.72
C GLN A 36 -15.24 15.47 19.78
N LYS A 37 -14.48 14.37 19.67
CA LYS A 37 -13.02 14.42 19.49
C LYS A 37 -12.63 14.93 18.09
N GLU A 38 -13.48 14.75 17.07
CA GLU A 38 -13.23 15.15 15.66
C GLU A 38 -13.25 16.66 15.41
N SER A 39 -13.99 17.43 16.21
CA SER A 39 -14.17 18.88 16.04
C SER A 39 -12.90 19.73 16.28
N ARG A 40 -11.78 19.12 16.66
CA ARG A 40 -10.50 19.79 16.99
C ARG A 40 -9.48 19.85 15.84
N TYR A 41 -9.80 19.30 14.66
CA TYR A 41 -8.89 19.25 13.52
C TYR A 41 -9.23 20.30 12.45
N PRO A 42 -8.26 21.00 11.85
CA PRO A 42 -8.51 22.00 10.81
C PRO A 42 -8.90 21.40 9.45
N TYR A 43 -8.84 20.08 9.30
CA TYR A 43 -9.23 19.32 8.11
C TYR A 43 -10.37 18.34 8.48
N PRO A 44 -11.29 18.02 7.55
CA PRO A 44 -12.31 17.01 7.82
C PRO A 44 -11.62 15.69 8.19
N HIS A 45 -12.11 14.99 9.20
CA HIS A 45 -11.54 13.76 9.79
C HIS A 45 -11.33 12.60 8.79
N HIS A 46 -11.82 12.77 7.56
CA HIS A 46 -11.61 11.88 6.44
C HIS A 46 -10.36 12.18 5.63
N ASP A 47 -9.56 13.19 5.99
CA ASP A 47 -8.31 13.50 5.32
C ASP A 47 -7.13 13.16 6.23
N THR A 48 -6.20 12.36 5.71
CA THR A 48 -4.85 12.24 6.24
C THR A 48 -4.00 13.38 5.70
N VAL A 49 -3.25 14.05 6.57
CA VAL A 49 -2.34 15.16 6.24
C VAL A 49 -0.97 14.96 6.88
N GLY A 50 0.09 15.45 6.23
CA GLY A 50 1.43 15.42 6.82
C GLY A 50 2.52 15.93 5.89
N ASN A 51 3.71 16.12 6.46
CA ASN A 51 4.95 16.36 5.74
C ASN A 51 5.63 15.02 5.47
N PHE A 52 5.67 14.61 4.21
CA PHE A 52 6.23 13.34 3.75
C PHE A 52 7.57 13.60 3.04
N GLY A 53 8.69 13.40 3.75
CA GLY A 53 10.03 13.61 3.19
C GLY A 53 10.27 15.04 2.67
N GLY A 54 9.72 16.04 3.35
CA GLY A 54 9.79 17.46 2.96
C GLY A 54 8.62 17.94 2.09
N ILE A 55 7.65 17.08 1.77
CA ILE A 55 6.53 17.39 0.88
C ILE A 55 5.22 17.37 1.67
N PRO A 56 4.46 18.48 1.75
CA PRO A 56 3.13 18.45 2.35
C PRO A 56 2.18 17.66 1.45
N ILE A 57 1.47 16.69 2.02
CA ILE A 57 0.49 15.86 1.32
C ILE A 57 -0.84 15.80 2.06
N ARG A 58 -1.92 15.58 1.30
CA ARG A 58 -3.28 15.36 1.81
C ARG A 58 -4.01 14.34 0.95
N PHE A 59 -4.67 13.38 1.57
CA PHE A 59 -5.46 12.35 0.89
C PHE A 59 -6.58 11.81 1.78
N SER A 60 -7.58 11.14 1.22
CA SER A 60 -8.67 10.58 2.01
C SER A 60 -8.20 9.39 2.86
N SER A 61 -8.56 9.32 4.13
CA SER A 61 -8.29 8.18 5.02
C SER A 61 -9.05 6.91 4.60
N TYR A 62 -10.04 7.01 3.71
CA TYR A 62 -10.76 5.85 3.17
C TYR A 62 -9.99 5.06 2.12
N ILE A 63 -8.95 5.64 1.52
CA ILE A 63 -8.17 4.98 0.47
C ILE A 63 -6.95 4.22 0.99
N THR A 64 -6.75 4.21 2.31
CA THR A 64 -5.70 3.42 2.98
C THR A 64 -6.36 2.31 3.79
N PRO A 65 -6.27 1.03 3.35
CA PRO A 65 -6.89 -0.08 4.06
C PRO A 65 -6.14 -0.38 5.37
N GLY A 66 -6.68 0.08 6.50
CA GLY A 66 -6.19 -0.21 7.85
C GLY A 66 -5.22 0.83 8.44
N PRO A 67 -4.67 0.59 9.64
CA PRO A 67 -3.80 1.52 10.36
C PRO A 67 -2.37 1.52 9.77
N VAL A 68 -2.24 1.82 8.48
CA VAL A 68 -0.96 1.80 7.74
C VAL A 68 -0.35 3.19 7.59
N VAL A 69 -1.07 4.23 8.02
CA VAL A 69 -0.55 5.59 8.11
C VAL A 69 0.30 5.72 9.37
N SER A 70 1.58 6.00 9.22
CA SER A 70 2.51 6.20 10.34
C SER A 70 3.10 7.60 10.34
N TYR A 71 3.19 8.19 11.53
CA TYR A 71 3.92 9.41 11.80
C TYR A 71 5.14 9.09 12.65
N GLU A 72 6.11 10.00 12.66
CA GLU A 72 7.36 9.84 13.42
C GLU A 72 7.15 9.57 14.92
N ASP A 73 6.11 10.16 15.51
CA ASP A 73 5.76 10.04 16.92
C ASP A 73 4.84 8.85 17.21
N THR A 74 4.45 8.08 16.19
CA THR A 74 3.55 6.92 16.33
C THR A 74 4.33 5.76 16.94
N PRO A 75 3.99 5.28 18.15
CA PRO A 75 4.66 4.13 18.75
C PRO A 75 4.43 2.85 17.95
N SER A 76 5.27 1.85 18.16
CA SER A 76 5.02 0.52 17.61
C SER A 76 3.76 -0.07 18.24
N GLY A 77 2.89 -0.69 17.43
CA GLY A 77 1.64 -1.29 17.92
C GLY A 77 1.79 -2.41 18.95
N LEU A 78 3.02 -2.91 19.15
CA LEU A 78 3.36 -3.92 20.16
C LEU A 78 4.03 -3.32 21.42
N SER A 79 4.22 -2.00 21.47
CA SER A 79 4.92 -1.34 22.57
C SER A 79 3.96 -0.91 23.67
N LYS A 80 4.45 -0.78 24.91
CA LYS A 80 3.60 -0.33 26.04
C LYS A 80 3.11 1.10 25.84
N GLU A 81 3.91 1.91 25.16
CA GLU A 81 3.58 3.30 24.83
C GLU A 81 2.32 3.39 23.96
N TRP A 82 2.06 2.36 23.12
CA TRP A 82 0.86 2.29 22.29
C TRP A 82 -0.44 2.27 23.11
N GLU A 83 -0.47 1.58 24.24
CA GLU A 83 -1.66 1.42 25.09
C GLU A 83 -2.20 2.77 25.62
N THR A 84 -1.30 3.75 25.76
CA THR A 84 -1.62 5.08 26.30
C THR A 84 -1.43 6.21 25.29
N TYR A 85 -1.14 5.89 24.02
CA TYR A 85 -0.84 6.89 23.02
C TYR A 85 -2.09 7.68 22.62
N ASP A 86 -2.03 9.00 22.77
CA ASP A 86 -3.04 9.93 22.25
C ASP A 86 -2.39 10.75 21.14
N PRO A 87 -2.70 10.48 19.85
CA PRO A 87 -2.06 11.17 18.74
C PRO A 87 -2.40 12.66 18.75
N PRO A 88 -1.42 13.56 18.53
CA PRO A 88 -1.69 14.98 18.45
C PRO A 88 -2.47 15.33 17.17
N PRO A 89 -3.13 16.50 17.13
CA PRO A 89 -3.76 16.97 15.90
C PRO A 89 -2.77 17.02 14.73
N ARG A 90 -3.12 16.36 13.62
CA ARG A 90 -2.27 16.29 12.43
C ARG A 90 -2.43 17.54 11.57
N THR A 91 -1.31 18.01 11.04
CA THR A 91 -1.21 19.16 10.14
C THR A 91 -0.30 18.82 8.96
N LEU A 92 -0.21 19.71 7.97
CA LEU A 92 0.74 19.55 6.86
C LEU A 92 2.21 19.57 7.28
N GLU A 93 2.50 19.98 8.52
CA GLU A 93 3.86 19.95 9.10
C GLU A 93 4.12 18.68 9.93
N SER A 94 3.11 17.86 10.19
CA SER A 94 3.27 16.62 10.97
C SER A 94 4.16 15.63 10.21
N PRO A 95 5.29 15.14 10.77
CA PRO A 95 6.21 14.25 10.06
C PRO A 95 5.56 12.89 9.78
N LEU A 96 5.13 12.70 8.53
CA LEU A 96 4.53 11.46 8.05
C LEU A 96 5.64 10.56 7.51
N THR A 97 5.69 9.32 8.00
CA THR A 97 6.77 8.36 7.70
C THR A 97 6.32 7.23 6.78
N GLY A 98 5.02 6.95 6.69
CA GLY A 98 4.55 5.96 5.74
C GLY A 98 3.05 5.89 5.58
N PHE A 99 2.64 5.32 4.45
CA PHE A 99 1.25 4.99 4.12
C PHE A 99 1.21 3.96 2.98
N LEU A 100 0.04 3.35 2.78
CA LEU A 100 -0.19 2.34 1.75
C LEU A 100 -1.41 2.71 0.91
N VAL A 101 -1.32 2.53 -0.41
CA VAL A 101 -2.43 2.70 -1.36
C VAL A 101 -2.55 1.45 -2.21
N ILE A 102 -3.76 0.94 -2.42
CA ILE A 102 -4.01 -0.18 -3.34
C ILE A 102 -4.63 0.37 -4.61
N TRP A 103 -4.10 -0.01 -5.77
CA TRP A 103 -4.54 0.45 -7.08
C TRP A 103 -4.90 -0.73 -7.98
N ASN A 104 -5.99 -0.62 -8.72
CA ASN A 104 -6.40 -1.61 -9.71
C ASN A 104 -5.79 -1.28 -11.07
N LEU A 105 -4.87 -2.12 -11.54
CA LEU A 105 -4.17 -1.90 -12.81
C LEU A 105 -5.09 -1.91 -14.04
N LYS A 106 -6.25 -2.60 -13.95
CA LYS A 106 -7.23 -2.75 -15.04
C LYS A 106 -8.24 -1.61 -15.08
N THR A 107 -8.79 -1.20 -13.94
CA THR A 107 -9.83 -0.14 -13.89
C THR A 107 -9.25 1.26 -13.67
N ASP A 108 -7.97 1.36 -13.30
CA ASP A 108 -7.29 2.60 -12.90
C ASP A 108 -7.88 3.25 -11.62
N GLU A 109 -8.61 2.47 -10.82
CA GLU A 109 -9.23 2.94 -9.58
C GLU A 109 -8.35 2.64 -8.36
N ILE A 110 -8.39 3.55 -7.38
CA ILE A 110 -7.81 3.33 -6.06
C ILE A 110 -8.83 2.58 -5.20
N PHE A 111 -8.35 1.64 -4.39
CA PHE A 111 -9.18 0.95 -3.42
C PHE A 111 -9.74 1.94 -2.40
N ASP A 112 -11.06 1.94 -2.25
CA ASP A 112 -11.76 2.92 -1.40
C ASP A 112 -12.81 2.21 -0.54
N LEU A 113 -12.61 2.28 0.79
CA LEU A 113 -13.47 1.64 1.79
C LEU A 113 -14.92 2.13 1.78
N ARG A 114 -15.23 3.25 1.11
CA ARG A 114 -16.61 3.74 0.94
C ARG A 114 -17.39 2.90 -0.07
N ASN A 115 -16.71 2.32 -1.05
CA ASN A 115 -17.32 1.68 -2.21
C ASN A 115 -16.93 0.20 -2.35
N GLN A 116 -15.89 -0.24 -1.65
CA GLN A 116 -15.29 -1.56 -1.78
C GLN A 116 -15.10 -2.20 -0.41
N THR A 117 -15.10 -3.52 -0.36
CA THR A 117 -14.87 -4.31 0.85
C THR A 117 -13.49 -4.95 0.81
N GLY A 118 -12.92 -5.29 1.96
CA GLY A 118 -11.65 -6.03 2.02
C GLY A 118 -11.70 -7.36 1.25
N PHE A 119 -12.88 -7.98 1.12
CA PHE A 119 -13.08 -9.20 0.33
C PHE A 119 -12.74 -9.00 -1.15
N ASP A 120 -12.98 -7.83 -1.75
CA ASP A 120 -12.66 -7.57 -3.16
C ASP A 120 -11.14 -7.61 -3.44
N TYR A 121 -10.33 -7.33 -2.42
CA TYR A 121 -8.87 -7.46 -2.48
C TYR A 121 -8.42 -8.90 -2.20
N TYR A 122 -8.90 -9.49 -1.09
CA TYR A 122 -8.47 -10.83 -0.66
C TYR A 122 -8.94 -11.94 -1.60
N ASP A 123 -10.17 -11.88 -2.12
CA ASP A 123 -10.70 -12.90 -3.05
C ASP A 123 -9.93 -12.91 -4.38
N ALA A 124 -9.36 -11.76 -4.76
CA ALA A 124 -8.53 -11.67 -5.97
C ALA A 124 -7.14 -12.30 -5.76
N MET A 125 -6.66 -12.47 -4.52
CA MET A 125 -5.30 -12.99 -4.23
C MET A 125 -5.11 -14.45 -4.65
N ASP A 126 -6.20 -15.20 -4.83
CA ASP A 126 -6.16 -16.60 -5.26
C ASP A 126 -5.85 -16.77 -6.77
N TYR A 127 -5.84 -15.67 -7.54
CA TYR A 127 -5.66 -15.70 -8.99
C TYR A 127 -4.35 -15.06 -9.44
N PRO A 128 -3.57 -15.72 -10.33
CA PRO A 128 -2.40 -15.10 -10.94
C PRO A 128 -2.71 -13.80 -11.68
N GLU A 129 -3.94 -13.58 -12.14
CA GLU A 129 -4.33 -12.36 -12.84
C GLU A 129 -4.85 -11.25 -11.91
N ASN A 130 -4.60 -11.32 -10.59
CA ASN A 130 -4.99 -10.31 -9.62
C ASN A 130 -4.49 -8.90 -10.04
N PRO A 131 -5.40 -7.98 -10.41
CA PRO A 131 -5.02 -6.67 -10.94
C PRO A 131 -4.63 -5.67 -9.84
N TRP A 132 -4.77 -6.02 -8.57
CA TRP A 132 -4.44 -5.15 -7.47
C TRP A 132 -2.94 -5.05 -7.27
N VAL A 133 -2.47 -3.81 -7.20
CA VAL A 133 -1.10 -3.43 -6.89
C VAL A 133 -1.12 -2.68 -5.57
N GLU A 134 -0.40 -3.19 -4.59
CA GLU A 134 -0.18 -2.51 -3.33
C GLU A 134 1.04 -1.61 -3.46
N PHE A 135 0.88 -0.33 -3.18
CA PHE A 135 1.96 0.66 -3.10
C PHE A 135 2.22 1.01 -1.65
N SER A 136 3.46 0.83 -1.21
CA SER A 136 3.94 1.27 0.10
C SER A 136 4.88 2.45 -0.10
N TYR A 137 4.57 3.53 0.61
CA TYR A 137 5.28 4.79 0.57
C TYR A 137 6.01 4.97 1.89
N HIS A 138 7.32 5.21 1.83
CA HIS A 138 8.13 5.44 3.02
C HIS A 138 8.87 6.77 2.93
N ALA A 139 8.88 7.51 4.03
CA ALA A 139 9.68 8.69 4.22
C ALA A 139 10.55 8.55 5.47
N ASP A 140 11.85 8.79 5.30
CA ASP A 140 12.85 8.68 6.35
C ASP A 140 13.40 10.04 6.76
N LYS A 141 13.90 10.13 7.99
CA LYS A 141 14.63 11.32 8.48
C LYS A 141 16.00 11.48 7.83
N THR A 142 16.59 10.36 7.47
CA THR A 142 17.94 10.29 6.93
C THR A 142 17.83 10.05 5.43
N PRO A 143 18.52 10.85 4.59
CA PRO A 143 18.47 10.64 3.15
C PRO A 143 19.09 9.29 2.80
N TRP A 144 18.40 8.54 1.96
CA TRP A 144 18.97 7.38 1.29
C TRP A 144 20.03 7.83 0.29
N SER A 145 21.09 7.02 0.19
CA SER A 145 22.03 7.18 -0.90
C SER A 145 21.32 6.91 -2.22
N LEU A 146 21.47 7.77 -3.23
CA LEU A 146 20.77 7.59 -4.53
C LEU A 146 21.17 6.30 -5.26
N ASP A 147 22.28 5.66 -4.86
CA ASP A 147 22.75 4.38 -5.35
C ASP A 147 22.32 3.18 -4.47
N PHE A 148 21.38 3.34 -3.53
CA PHE A 148 21.05 2.28 -2.57
C PHE A 148 20.58 0.99 -3.25
N LEU A 149 19.83 1.09 -4.35
CA LEU A 149 19.41 -0.06 -5.16
C LEU A 149 20.61 -0.73 -5.86
N THR A 150 21.58 0.06 -6.31
CA THR A 150 22.84 -0.45 -6.88
C THR A 150 23.61 -1.23 -5.80
N LYS A 151 23.82 -0.63 -4.62
CA LYS A 151 24.48 -1.28 -3.48
C LYS A 151 23.74 -2.54 -3.01
N LYS A 152 22.40 -2.51 -3.04
CA LYS A 152 21.55 -3.66 -2.75
C LYS A 152 21.82 -4.78 -3.74
N LEU A 153 21.76 -4.50 -5.04
CA LEU A 153 22.06 -5.51 -6.07
C LEU A 153 23.49 -6.05 -5.93
N GLU A 154 24.50 -5.19 -5.76
CA GLU A 154 25.89 -5.62 -5.57
C GLU A 154 26.04 -6.57 -4.39
N ARG A 155 25.34 -6.31 -3.27
CA ARG A 155 25.31 -7.22 -2.13
C ARG A 155 24.67 -8.55 -2.50
N ASP A 156 23.58 -8.53 -3.24
CA ASP A 156 22.82 -9.73 -3.60
C ASP A 156 23.60 -10.58 -4.65
N LEU A 157 24.47 -9.95 -5.45
CA LEU A 157 25.40 -10.63 -6.39
C LEU A 157 26.69 -11.17 -5.76
N ARG A 158 27.06 -10.73 -4.55
CA ARG A 158 28.19 -11.34 -3.84
C ARG A 158 27.84 -12.77 -3.45
N TYR A 159 28.69 -13.72 -3.84
CA TYR A 159 28.57 -15.11 -3.41
C TYR A 159 28.74 -15.21 -1.88
N LYS A 160 27.80 -15.89 -1.24
CA LYS A 160 27.76 -16.08 0.21
C LYS A 160 27.89 -17.59 0.49
N PRO A 161 29.09 -18.11 0.77
CA PRO A 161 29.29 -19.56 0.92
C PRO A 161 28.49 -20.18 2.06
N THR A 162 28.18 -19.40 3.10
CA THR A 162 27.41 -19.85 4.26
C THR A 162 25.90 -19.69 4.09
N LEU A 163 25.45 -18.91 3.11
CA LEU A 163 24.04 -18.69 2.78
C LEU A 163 23.87 -18.53 1.26
N PRO A 164 24.16 -19.59 0.48
CA PRO A 164 24.16 -19.52 -0.98
C PRO A 164 22.78 -19.17 -1.54
N GLU A 165 21.70 -19.41 -0.79
CA GLU A 165 20.35 -18.98 -1.14
C GLU A 165 20.22 -17.45 -1.24
N TYR A 166 21.07 -16.63 -0.61
CA TYR A 166 21.03 -15.17 -0.80
C TYR A 166 21.96 -14.68 -1.91
N SER A 167 22.40 -15.56 -2.80
CA SER A 167 23.32 -15.23 -3.90
C SER A 167 22.60 -15.34 -5.24
N PHE A 168 22.82 -14.35 -6.10
CA PHE A 168 22.23 -14.28 -7.44
C PHE A 168 23.32 -14.21 -8.51
N LYS A 169 23.00 -14.72 -9.70
CA LYS A 169 23.88 -14.65 -10.87
C LYS A 169 23.13 -14.13 -12.08
N SER A 170 23.82 -13.33 -12.88
CA SER A 170 23.29 -12.84 -14.16
C SER A 170 23.06 -14.01 -15.10
N THR A 171 21.93 -13.98 -15.79
CA THR A 171 21.60 -14.93 -16.87
C THR A 171 22.12 -14.46 -18.23
N GLY A 172 22.46 -13.16 -18.36
CA GLY A 172 22.72 -12.51 -19.64
C GLY A 172 21.44 -12.15 -20.43
N GLU A 173 20.27 -12.55 -19.95
CA GLU A 173 18.98 -12.30 -20.60
C GLU A 173 18.39 -10.94 -20.21
N LYS A 174 17.50 -10.44 -21.08
CA LYS A 174 16.66 -9.28 -20.80
C LYS A 174 15.19 -9.62 -21.03
N LEU A 175 14.33 -9.25 -20.09
CA LEU A 175 12.88 -9.40 -20.18
C LEU A 175 12.19 -8.07 -19.91
N TYR A 176 11.31 -7.62 -20.80
CA TYR A 176 10.61 -6.31 -20.70
C TYR A 176 11.54 -5.09 -20.53
N GLY A 177 12.79 -5.23 -21.00
CA GLY A 177 13.85 -4.23 -20.84
C GLY A 177 14.58 -4.26 -19.50
N LEU A 178 14.38 -5.30 -18.68
CA LEU A 178 15.04 -5.53 -17.39
C LEU A 178 16.08 -6.64 -17.51
N GLU A 179 17.23 -6.49 -16.87
CA GLU A 179 18.26 -7.53 -16.73
C GLU A 179 17.76 -8.63 -15.80
N VAL A 180 17.96 -9.90 -16.18
CA VAL A 180 17.45 -11.05 -15.42
C VAL A 180 18.58 -11.72 -14.63
N TYR A 181 18.37 -11.90 -13.33
CA TYR A 181 19.26 -12.64 -12.45
C TYR A 181 18.50 -13.77 -11.75
N LYS A 182 19.16 -14.93 -11.62
CA LYS A 182 18.60 -16.10 -10.94
C LYS A 182 19.32 -16.37 -9.64
N GLN A 183 18.56 -16.71 -8.61
CA GLN A 183 19.09 -17.20 -7.35
C GLN A 183 19.86 -18.51 -7.60
N LEU A 184 21.01 -18.67 -6.95
CA LEU A 184 21.89 -19.83 -7.17
C LEU A 184 21.33 -21.11 -6.55
N GLU A 185 20.77 -21.01 -5.34
CA GLU A 185 20.22 -22.13 -4.59
C GLU A 185 18.82 -21.77 -4.07
N PRO A 186 17.88 -22.73 -3.98
CA PRO A 186 16.59 -22.48 -3.36
C PRO A 186 16.73 -22.06 -1.89
N ASN A 187 15.81 -21.20 -1.43
CA ASN A 187 15.69 -20.85 -0.03
C ASN A 187 15.51 -22.12 0.83
N THR A 188 16.27 -22.18 1.92
CA THR A 188 16.34 -23.34 2.81
C THR A 188 15.00 -23.68 3.47
N ASN A 189 14.16 -22.69 3.74
CA ASN A 189 12.86 -22.86 4.38
C ASN A 189 11.74 -23.14 3.37
N THR A 190 11.63 -22.32 2.33
CA THR A 190 10.50 -22.40 1.38
C THR A 190 10.76 -23.38 0.24
N LYS A 191 12.02 -23.79 0.01
CA LYS A 191 12.44 -24.62 -1.13
C LYS A 191 12.14 -24.01 -2.50
N THR A 192 12.01 -22.69 -2.56
CA THR A 192 11.75 -21.92 -3.77
C THR A 192 12.91 -21.01 -4.10
N THR A 193 12.92 -20.48 -5.32
CA THR A 193 13.90 -19.50 -5.76
C THR A 193 13.21 -18.19 -6.11
N ASP A 194 13.95 -17.10 -6.11
CA ASP A 194 13.56 -15.80 -6.61
C ASP A 194 14.25 -15.53 -7.95
N THR A 195 13.58 -14.72 -8.77
CA THR A 195 14.17 -14.11 -9.96
C THR A 195 14.21 -12.61 -9.78
N LEU A 196 15.39 -12.01 -9.95
CA LEU A 196 15.51 -10.56 -9.96
C LEU A 196 15.37 -10.03 -11.38
N PHE A 197 14.63 -8.93 -11.50
CA PHE A 197 14.53 -8.13 -12.71
C PHE A 197 15.01 -6.71 -12.39
N ILE A 198 16.07 -6.28 -13.06
CA ILE A 198 16.81 -5.06 -12.73
C ILE A 198 16.74 -4.05 -13.88
N GLY A 199 16.30 -2.82 -13.57
CA GLY A 199 16.32 -1.68 -14.48
C GLY A 199 17.43 -0.70 -14.13
N ARG A 200 18.09 -0.17 -15.16
CA ARG A 200 19.18 0.81 -15.01
C ARG A 200 18.91 2.10 -15.76
N ASP A 201 19.43 3.20 -15.23
CA ASP A 201 19.51 4.46 -15.97
C ASP A 201 20.64 4.43 -17.02
N LYS A 202 20.76 5.53 -17.77
CA LYS A 202 21.81 5.72 -18.79
C LYS A 202 23.24 5.72 -18.23
N ASN A 203 23.40 5.94 -16.93
CA ASN A 203 24.70 5.97 -16.24
C ASN A 203 25.04 4.60 -15.62
N GLY A 204 24.15 3.61 -15.75
CA GLY A 204 24.33 2.26 -15.20
C GLY A 204 23.83 2.08 -13.77
N ASN A 205 23.25 3.12 -13.14
CA ASN A 205 22.71 3.02 -11.79
C ASN A 205 21.42 2.23 -11.79
N VAL A 206 21.21 1.36 -10.79
CA VAL A 206 19.95 0.64 -10.62
C VAL A 206 18.87 1.62 -10.18
N THR A 207 17.79 1.69 -10.93
CA THR A 207 16.62 2.54 -10.68
C THR A 207 15.36 1.74 -10.35
N THR A 208 15.35 0.47 -10.76
CA THR A 208 14.26 -0.48 -10.56
C THR A 208 14.85 -1.80 -10.08
N TYR A 209 14.38 -2.28 -8.93
CA TYR A 209 14.77 -3.56 -8.36
C TYR A 209 13.50 -4.37 -8.12
N ILE A 210 13.31 -5.46 -8.86
CA ILE A 210 12.14 -6.33 -8.71
C ILE A 210 12.60 -7.72 -8.33
N SER A 211 12.14 -8.25 -7.19
CA SER A 211 12.28 -9.66 -6.84
C SER A 211 10.94 -10.34 -7.01
N CYS A 212 10.87 -11.33 -7.89
CA CYS A 212 9.67 -12.14 -8.06
C CYS A 212 9.94 -13.56 -7.61
N PHE A 213 9.10 -14.04 -6.70
CA PHE A 213 9.15 -15.40 -6.20
C PHE A 213 8.83 -16.39 -7.33
N ASP A 214 9.65 -17.42 -7.46
CA ASP A 214 9.50 -18.50 -8.44
C ASP A 214 8.85 -19.69 -7.72
N ASN A 215 7.53 -19.68 -7.65
CA ASN A 215 6.81 -20.84 -7.16
C ASN A 215 6.64 -21.86 -8.29
N ASN A 216 7.55 -22.82 -8.37
CA ASN A 216 7.45 -23.95 -9.32
C ASN A 216 6.25 -24.89 -9.05
N LYS A 217 5.50 -24.65 -7.97
CA LYS A 217 4.26 -25.35 -7.63
C LYS A 217 3.13 -24.34 -7.74
N ASN A 218 2.12 -24.63 -8.55
CA ASN A 218 0.90 -23.83 -8.74
C ASN A 218 0.12 -23.60 -7.41
N GLU A 219 0.64 -22.81 -6.49
CA GLU A 219 -0.05 -22.42 -5.27
C GLU A 219 -0.49 -20.97 -5.43
N SER A 220 -1.81 -20.82 -5.47
CA SER A 220 -2.64 -19.62 -5.63
C SER A 220 -2.36 -18.49 -4.64
N ILE A 221 -1.12 -17.99 -4.53
CA ILE A 221 -0.78 -16.96 -3.54
C ILE A 221 -0.18 -15.75 -4.24
N ASN A 222 -0.97 -14.68 -4.37
CA ASN A 222 -0.46 -13.34 -4.61
C ASN A 222 0.17 -12.80 -3.30
N PRO A 223 1.33 -12.11 -3.31
CA PRO A 223 2.01 -11.51 -4.46
C PRO A 223 3.42 -12.06 -4.73
N PRO A 224 3.75 -12.64 -5.90
CA PRO A 224 5.14 -13.02 -6.15
C PRO A 224 5.89 -11.96 -6.94
N CYS A 225 5.74 -10.66 -6.65
CA CYS A 225 6.75 -9.65 -6.96
C CYS A 225 6.79 -8.56 -5.87
N SER A 226 7.98 -8.29 -5.36
CA SER A 226 8.32 -7.08 -4.61
C SER A 226 9.16 -6.18 -5.51
N HIS A 227 8.81 -4.91 -5.60
CA HIS A 227 9.38 -3.95 -6.55
C HIS A 227 9.77 -2.67 -5.81
N ASN A 228 11.07 -2.46 -5.62
CA ASN A 228 11.62 -1.22 -5.07
C ASN A 228 12.04 -0.30 -6.21
N PHE A 229 11.66 0.97 -6.15
CA PHE A 229 12.02 1.96 -7.15
C PHE A 229 12.13 3.36 -6.56
N LEU A 230 12.87 4.22 -7.26
CA LEU A 230 13.15 5.57 -6.79
C LEU A 230 11.92 6.48 -7.00
N SER A 231 11.60 7.26 -5.97
CA SER A 231 10.58 8.32 -6.04
C SER A 231 10.94 9.44 -7.02
N GLY A 232 12.23 9.54 -7.38
CA GLY A 232 12.79 10.55 -8.25
C GLY A 232 14.10 11.04 -7.65
N ASN A 233 14.23 12.35 -7.51
CA ASN A 233 15.41 12.98 -6.91
C ASN A 233 15.28 13.27 -5.41
N ASN A 234 14.17 12.88 -4.77
CA ASN A 234 14.01 13.07 -3.33
C ASN A 234 14.64 11.88 -2.58
N PRO A 235 15.81 12.06 -1.92
CA PRO A 235 16.49 10.96 -1.25
C PRO A 235 15.80 10.53 0.05
N TYR A 236 14.80 11.26 0.52
CA TYR A 236 14.08 10.93 1.76
C TYR A 236 12.88 10.01 1.52
N ILE A 237 12.51 9.75 0.26
CA ILE A 237 11.31 8.99 -0.08
C ILE A 237 11.66 7.77 -0.92
N THR A 238 11.23 6.60 -0.48
CA THR A 238 11.32 5.34 -1.24
C THR A 238 9.94 4.79 -1.54
N PHE A 239 9.82 4.13 -2.69
CA PHE A 239 8.59 3.45 -3.09
C PHE A 239 8.82 1.95 -3.21
N ASP A 240 7.80 1.24 -2.76
CA ASP A 240 7.71 -0.20 -2.82
C ASP A 240 6.36 -0.56 -3.45
N ALA A 241 6.36 -1.57 -4.31
CA ALA A 241 5.13 -2.14 -4.85
C ALA A 241 5.11 -3.66 -4.65
N SER A 242 3.93 -4.18 -4.38
CA SER A 242 3.64 -5.60 -4.34
C SER A 242 2.50 -5.94 -5.29
N TYR A 243 2.73 -6.90 -6.19
CA TYR A 243 1.77 -7.26 -7.24
C TYR A 243 2.03 -8.64 -7.82
N SER A 244 1.08 -9.12 -8.63
CA SER A 244 1.24 -10.38 -9.33
C SER A 244 2.31 -10.32 -10.41
N ARG A 245 3.19 -11.34 -10.46
CA ARG A 245 4.17 -11.53 -11.54
C ARG A 245 3.55 -11.54 -12.94
N PHE A 246 2.26 -11.84 -13.08
CA PHE A 246 1.53 -11.73 -14.35
C PHE A 246 1.62 -10.33 -14.97
N TYR A 247 1.65 -9.28 -14.14
CA TYR A 247 1.75 -7.87 -14.55
C TYR A 247 3.19 -7.33 -14.54
N LEU A 248 4.21 -8.18 -14.43
CA LEU A 248 5.62 -7.75 -14.52
C LEU A 248 5.92 -6.97 -15.80
N LYS A 249 5.27 -7.32 -16.92
CA LYS A 249 5.40 -6.57 -18.19
C LYS A 249 4.98 -5.11 -18.09
N ASP A 250 4.12 -4.78 -17.13
CA ASP A 250 3.52 -3.47 -16.91
C ASP A 250 4.28 -2.65 -15.83
N TRP A 251 5.48 -3.10 -15.41
CA TRP A 251 6.26 -2.48 -14.33
C TRP A 251 6.47 -0.96 -14.49
N ARG A 252 6.64 -0.45 -15.72
CA ARG A 252 6.77 1.00 -15.96
C ARG A 252 5.47 1.76 -15.68
N LYS A 253 4.32 1.16 -15.99
CA LYS A 253 2.99 1.73 -15.68
C LYS A 253 2.80 1.79 -14.17
N ILE A 254 3.18 0.72 -13.47
CA ILE A 254 3.15 0.62 -12.01
C ILE A 254 3.97 1.75 -11.36
N GLU A 255 5.24 1.94 -11.77
CA GLU A 255 6.06 3.03 -11.23
C GLU A 255 5.49 4.42 -11.54
N SER A 256 5.01 4.62 -12.78
CA SER A 256 4.43 5.89 -13.20
C SER A 256 3.18 6.24 -12.41
N GLN A 257 2.31 5.25 -12.14
CA GLN A 257 1.09 5.47 -11.39
C GLN A 257 1.38 5.81 -9.93
N SER A 258 2.31 5.10 -9.28
CA SER A 258 2.68 5.39 -7.90
C SER A 258 3.17 6.84 -7.71
N LYS A 259 3.97 7.34 -8.66
CA LYS A 259 4.42 8.74 -8.71
C LYS A 259 3.27 9.72 -8.91
N LYS A 260 2.33 9.40 -9.82
CA LYS A 260 1.14 10.21 -10.09
C LYS A 260 0.28 10.36 -8.83
N ILE A 261 0.04 9.27 -8.11
CA ILE A 261 -0.73 9.28 -6.85
C ILE A 261 -0.10 10.22 -5.81
N LEU A 262 1.22 10.16 -5.61
CA LEU A 262 1.89 11.08 -4.68
C LEU A 262 1.76 12.54 -5.11
N GLU A 263 1.89 12.83 -6.41
CA GLU A 263 1.71 14.20 -6.93
C GLU A 263 0.26 14.69 -6.76
N GLU A 264 -0.74 13.83 -6.91
CA GLU A 264 -2.14 14.16 -6.61
C GLU A 264 -2.33 14.51 -5.13
N PHE A 265 -1.71 13.77 -4.20
CA PHE A 265 -1.82 14.06 -2.77
C PHE A 265 -1.13 15.37 -2.38
N LYS A 266 0.02 15.65 -3.00
CA LYS A 266 0.72 16.94 -2.88
C LYS A 266 -0.09 18.10 -3.46
N ASP A 267 -0.81 17.88 -4.55
CA ASP A 267 -1.71 18.89 -5.10
C ASP A 267 -2.91 19.13 -4.17
N ASN A 268 -3.53 18.07 -3.66
CA ASN A 268 -4.64 18.16 -2.70
C ASN A 268 -4.28 18.97 -1.45
N ALA A 269 -3.03 18.89 -0.97
CA ALA A 269 -2.56 19.67 0.18
C ALA A 269 -2.61 21.20 -0.04
N LYS A 270 -2.53 21.66 -1.30
CA LYS A 270 -2.62 23.09 -1.66
C LYS A 270 -4.05 23.60 -1.73
N HIS A 271 -5.03 22.69 -1.70
CA HIS A 271 -6.42 22.95 -2.04
C HIS A 271 -7.37 22.48 -0.94
N PRO A 272 -7.26 23.00 0.30
CA PRO A 272 -8.03 22.52 1.45
C PRO A 272 -9.55 22.56 1.25
N GLU A 273 -10.05 23.36 0.30
CA GLU A 273 -11.45 23.43 -0.10
C GLU A 273 -11.99 22.16 -0.79
N ARG A 274 -11.11 21.33 -1.36
CA ARG A 274 -11.53 20.07 -2.01
C ARG A 274 -12.02 19.08 -0.96
N LYS A 275 -13.16 18.46 -1.26
CA LYS A 275 -13.67 17.27 -0.57
C LYS A 275 -13.05 16.03 -1.23
N LEU A 276 -12.47 15.14 -0.42
CA LEU A 276 -11.80 13.91 -0.85
C LEU A 276 -12.60 12.67 -0.47
#